data_AF-A0A0C1YA92-F1
#
_entry.id   AF-A0A0C1YA92-F1
#
_cell.length_a   1.000
_cell.length_b   1.000
_cell.length_c   1.000
_cell.angle_alpha   90.00
_cell.angle_beta   90.00
_cell.angle_gamma   90.00
#
_symmetry.space_group_name_H-M   'P 1'
#
loop_
_entity.id
_entity.type
_entity.pdbx_description
1 polymer ?
#
loop_
_entity_poly.entity_id
_entity_poly.type
_entity_poly.pdbx_seq_one_letter_code
_entity_poly.pdbx_strand_id
1 'polypeptide(L)'
;MQDCQDFECIFVDGGSTDGTLERIRAVPRPYRLLENVGGGISRAMNAGLEAARGDIIAHLHSDDFYVRPDVLSMVARQLETSGNEWLFGRAMPVKHGILQQENFVAPRFTYEALVRANFIPHPSTFVRRRLFARAGRFNAELKYAMDYELWLRLARLAQPLQLDIPLAAMREHDGSLTTREWLAAMQEALQVRLAFTDQGMAARSMHYLRYLVRHRRAIRAGAT
;
A
#
# COMPACT_ATOMS: atom_id res chain seq x y z
N MET A 1 1.28 15.19 -14.20
CA MET A 1 0.31 14.58 -15.14
C MET A 1 0.94 13.30 -15.68
N GLN A 2 0.17 12.22 -15.89
CA GLN A 2 0.69 10.98 -16.47
C GLN A 2 0.60 11.02 -18.00
N ASP A 3 1.49 10.31 -18.69
CA ASP A 3 1.57 10.20 -20.15
C ASP A 3 0.50 9.26 -20.71
N CYS A 4 0.23 8.16 -20.01
CA CYS A 4 -0.86 7.24 -20.28
C CYS A 4 -2.18 7.98 -20.07
N GLN A 5 -3.02 8.02 -21.10
CA GLN A 5 -4.36 8.58 -21.02
C GLN A 5 -5.45 7.51 -20.84
N ASP A 6 -5.08 6.23 -21.02
CA ASP A 6 -5.99 5.09 -20.85
C ASP A 6 -6.03 4.65 -19.38
N PHE A 7 -6.56 5.54 -18.54
CA PHE A 7 -6.85 5.24 -17.15
C PHE A 7 -8.12 5.98 -16.71
N GLU A 8 -8.83 5.42 -15.75
CA GLU A 8 -9.86 6.15 -15.02
C GLU A 8 -9.35 6.55 -13.64
N CYS A 9 -9.82 7.69 -13.14
CA CYS A 9 -9.52 8.15 -11.79
C CYS A 9 -10.79 8.06 -10.94
N ILE A 10 -10.68 7.42 -9.78
CA ILE A 10 -11.77 7.31 -8.82
C ILE A 10 -11.32 7.93 -7.51
N PHE A 11 -11.90 9.08 -7.17
CA PHE A 11 -11.76 9.66 -5.84
C PHE A 11 -12.77 9.00 -4.91
N VAL A 12 -12.31 8.59 -3.73
CA VAL A 12 -13.15 8.02 -2.69
C VAL A 12 -13.00 8.86 -1.44
N ASP A 13 -14.03 9.63 -1.15
CA ASP A 13 -14.07 10.49 0.02
C ASP A 13 -14.66 9.73 1.23
N GLY A 14 -13.95 9.83 2.36
CA GLY A 14 -14.32 9.19 3.62
C GLY A 14 -15.26 10.01 4.50
N GLY A 15 -15.79 11.14 4.01
CA GLY A 15 -16.55 12.13 4.78
C GLY A 15 -15.71 13.35 5.16
N SER A 16 -14.96 13.91 4.22
CA SER A 16 -14.10 15.08 4.49
C SER A 16 -14.91 16.35 4.80
N THR A 17 -14.37 17.19 5.69
CA THR A 17 -15.01 18.45 6.12
C THR A 17 -14.13 19.69 5.91
N ASP A 18 -12.98 19.54 5.25
CA ASP A 18 -11.90 20.53 5.18
C ASP A 18 -11.73 21.17 3.78
N GLY A 19 -12.78 21.14 2.96
CA GLY A 19 -12.73 21.67 1.60
C GLY A 19 -12.24 20.66 0.55
N THR A 20 -11.99 19.40 0.94
CA THR A 20 -11.47 18.36 0.03
C THR A 20 -12.40 18.09 -1.15
N LEU A 21 -13.71 18.05 -0.93
CA LEU A 21 -14.69 17.80 -2.00
C LEU A 21 -14.71 18.94 -3.03
N GLU A 22 -14.60 20.19 -2.59
CA GLU A 22 -14.50 21.37 -3.45
C GLU A 22 -13.25 21.31 -4.32
N ARG A 23 -12.11 20.90 -3.73
CA ARG A 23 -10.86 20.71 -4.47
C ARG A 23 -10.96 19.60 -5.50
N ILE A 24 -11.58 18.47 -5.16
CA ILE A 24 -11.83 17.38 -6.11
C ILE A 24 -12.74 17.86 -7.25
N ARG A 25 -13.80 18.59 -6.94
CA ARG A 25 -14.74 19.15 -7.94
C ARG A 25 -14.09 20.14 -8.91
N ALA A 26 -13.01 20.79 -8.51
CA ALA A 26 -12.23 21.70 -9.35
C ALA A 26 -11.21 20.99 -10.26
N VAL A 27 -11.04 19.67 -10.15
CA VAL A 27 -10.07 18.91 -10.96
C VAL A 27 -10.50 18.93 -12.45
N PRO A 28 -9.68 19.47 -13.37
CA PRO A 28 -10.09 19.72 -14.75
C PRO A 28 -9.90 18.48 -15.64
N ARG A 29 -10.35 17.30 -15.18
CA ARG A 29 -10.31 16.06 -15.96
C ARG A 29 -11.44 15.12 -15.56
N PRO A 30 -11.80 14.12 -16.40
CA PRO A 30 -12.77 13.12 -16.02
C PRO A 30 -12.29 12.31 -14.80
N TYR A 31 -13.17 12.17 -13.83
CA TYR A 31 -13.01 11.27 -12.68
C TYR A 31 -14.39 10.78 -12.25
N ARG A 32 -14.40 9.74 -11.43
CA ARG A 32 -15.57 9.34 -10.62
C ARG A 32 -15.30 9.75 -9.18
N LEU A 33 -16.35 10.18 -8.49
CA LEU A 33 -16.29 10.55 -7.09
C LEU A 33 -17.30 9.70 -6.32
N LEU A 34 -16.81 8.97 -5.31
CA LEU A 34 -17.63 8.28 -4.32
C LEU A 34 -17.56 9.09 -3.03
N GLU A 35 -18.67 9.68 -2.61
CA GLU A 35 -18.72 10.55 -1.42
C GLU A 35 -19.21 9.78 -0.19
N ASN A 36 -18.75 10.18 1.00
CA ASN A 36 -19.25 9.69 2.28
C ASN A 36 -19.22 8.16 2.45
N VAL A 37 -18.20 7.48 1.91
CA VAL A 37 -18.10 6.01 2.02
C VAL A 37 -17.95 5.54 3.48
N GLY A 38 -17.32 6.36 4.32
CA GLY A 38 -17.17 6.13 5.75
C GLY A 38 -16.41 4.82 6.10
N GLY A 39 -16.30 4.54 7.40
CA GLY A 39 -15.81 3.25 7.89
C GLY A 39 -14.33 2.93 7.63
N GLY A 40 -13.51 3.95 7.40
CA GLY A 40 -12.05 3.84 7.36
C GLY A 40 -11.45 3.54 5.99
N ILE A 41 -10.12 3.59 5.93
CA ILE A 41 -9.33 3.56 4.70
C ILE A 41 -9.51 2.26 3.89
N SER A 42 -9.59 1.11 4.56
CA SER A 42 -9.80 -0.19 3.89
C SER A 42 -11.14 -0.26 3.18
N ARG A 43 -12.21 0.31 3.78
CA ARG A 43 -13.54 0.36 3.14
C ARG A 43 -13.56 1.34 1.97
N ALA A 44 -12.90 2.49 2.10
CA ALA A 44 -12.73 3.42 0.99
C ALA A 44 -11.98 2.77 -0.19
N MET A 45 -10.87 2.08 0.07
CA MET A 45 -10.12 1.36 -0.97
C MET A 45 -10.94 0.24 -1.62
N ASN A 46 -11.77 -0.47 -0.85
CA ASN A 46 -12.68 -1.49 -1.36
C ASN A 46 -13.79 -0.90 -2.23
N ALA A 47 -14.40 0.21 -1.83
CA ALA A 47 -15.41 0.91 -2.64
C ALA A 47 -14.81 1.40 -3.97
N GLY A 48 -13.58 1.92 -3.95
CA GLY A 48 -12.84 2.27 -5.17
C GLY A 48 -12.57 1.05 -6.06
N LEU A 49 -12.12 -0.06 -5.48
CA LEU A 49 -11.87 -1.32 -6.19
C LEU A 49 -13.15 -1.87 -6.84
N GLU A 50 -14.29 -1.79 -6.15
CA GLU A 50 -15.60 -2.23 -6.67
C GLU A 50 -16.11 -1.35 -7.81
N ALA A 51 -15.84 -0.05 -7.75
CA ALA A 51 -16.20 0.88 -8.80
C ALA A 51 -15.28 0.79 -10.02
N ALA A 52 -14.04 0.33 -9.85
CA ALA A 52 -13.04 0.28 -10.92
C ALA A 52 -13.37 -0.73 -12.03
N ARG A 53 -13.13 -0.31 -13.26
CA ARG A 53 -13.30 -1.11 -14.50
C ARG A 53 -11.97 -1.42 -15.16
N GLY A 54 -10.93 -0.63 -14.90
CA GLY A 54 -9.58 -0.86 -15.41
C GLY A 54 -9.01 -2.24 -15.09
N ASP A 55 -8.12 -2.73 -15.94
CA ASP A 55 -7.52 -4.07 -15.79
C ASP A 55 -6.36 -4.11 -14.79
N ILE A 56 -5.73 -2.97 -14.53
CA ILE A 56 -4.71 -2.78 -13.52
C ILE A 56 -5.26 -1.78 -12.50
N ILE A 57 -5.25 -2.18 -11.24
CA ILE A 57 -5.70 -1.37 -10.11
C ILE A 57 -4.48 -0.85 -9.38
N ALA A 58 -4.51 0.44 -9.07
CA ALA A 58 -3.55 1.11 -8.22
C ALA A 58 -4.30 1.92 -7.16
N HIS A 59 -3.86 1.81 -5.92
CA HIS A 59 -4.34 2.64 -4.82
C HIS A 59 -3.29 3.70 -4.51
N LEU A 60 -3.72 4.96 -4.44
CA LEU A 60 -2.85 6.09 -4.15
C LEU A 60 -3.55 6.96 -3.11
N HIS A 61 -2.90 7.21 -1.98
CA HIS A 61 -3.44 8.07 -0.94
C HIS A 61 -3.42 9.54 -1.38
N SER A 62 -4.26 10.36 -0.76
CA SER A 62 -4.49 11.76 -1.14
C SER A 62 -3.25 12.65 -0.99
N ASP A 63 -2.26 12.21 -0.22
CA ASP A 63 -1.01 12.90 0.08
C ASP A 63 0.22 12.32 -0.64
N ASP A 64 0.03 11.27 -1.43
CA ASP A 64 1.04 10.59 -2.23
C ASP A 64 0.95 10.98 -3.71
N PHE A 65 2.03 10.74 -4.48
CA PHE A 65 2.03 11.01 -5.92
C PHE A 65 3.03 10.15 -6.69
N TYR A 66 2.81 9.92 -7.99
CA TYR A 66 3.78 9.26 -8.85
C TYR A 66 4.96 10.17 -9.19
N VAL A 67 6.19 9.66 -9.08
CA VAL A 67 7.42 10.46 -9.20
C VAL A 67 7.78 10.86 -10.62
N ARG A 68 7.21 10.18 -11.63
CA ARG A 68 7.46 10.46 -13.04
C ARG A 68 6.16 10.48 -13.84
N PRO A 69 6.10 11.20 -14.97
CA PRO A 69 4.91 11.23 -15.82
C PRO A 69 4.64 9.90 -16.52
N ASP A 70 5.60 8.99 -16.64
CA ASP A 70 5.50 7.76 -17.41
C ASP A 70 5.25 6.49 -16.57
N VAL A 71 4.90 6.65 -15.28
CA VAL A 71 4.73 5.51 -14.36
C VAL A 71 3.61 4.57 -14.85
N LEU A 72 2.45 5.11 -15.22
CA LEU A 72 1.32 4.28 -15.66
C LEU A 72 1.61 3.52 -16.95
N SER A 73 2.19 4.18 -17.97
CA SER A 73 2.52 3.53 -19.25
C SER A 73 3.62 2.47 -19.07
N MET A 74 4.61 2.74 -18.23
CA MET A 74 5.66 1.80 -17.88
C MET A 74 5.11 0.59 -17.13
N VAL A 75 4.27 0.78 -16.12
CA VAL A 75 3.66 -0.32 -15.34
C VAL A 75 2.85 -1.23 -16.26
N ALA A 76 2.01 -0.65 -17.13
CA ALA A 76 1.23 -1.41 -18.09
C ALA A 76 2.14 -2.28 -18.98
N ARG A 77 3.21 -1.67 -19.54
CA ARG A 77 4.19 -2.39 -20.38
C ARG A 77 4.91 -3.51 -19.62
N GLN A 78 5.30 -3.27 -18.37
CA GLN A 78 6.02 -4.25 -17.55
C GLN A 78 5.13 -5.46 -17.23
N LEU A 79 3.89 -5.23 -16.80
CA LEU A 79 2.94 -6.33 -16.53
C LEU A 79 2.55 -7.10 -17.78
N GLU A 80 2.54 -6.46 -18.95
CA GLU A 80 2.28 -7.13 -20.21
C GLU A 80 3.46 -7.98 -20.66
N THR A 81 4.66 -7.40 -20.67
CA THR A 81 5.88 -8.08 -21.12
C THR A 81 6.24 -9.26 -20.23
N SER A 82 6.06 -9.12 -18.91
CA SER A 82 6.45 -10.18 -17.96
C SER A 82 5.37 -11.24 -17.76
N GLY A 83 4.11 -10.95 -18.11
CA GLY A 83 2.96 -11.79 -17.80
C GLY A 83 2.58 -11.86 -16.32
N ASN A 84 3.27 -11.12 -15.43
CA ASN A 84 2.94 -11.09 -14.00
C ASN A 84 1.56 -10.48 -13.76
N GLU A 85 0.94 -10.90 -12.65
CA GLU A 85 -0.38 -10.40 -12.26
C GLU A 85 -0.31 -9.19 -11.33
N TRP A 86 0.86 -8.86 -10.80
CA TRP A 86 1.08 -7.68 -9.99
C TRP A 86 2.57 -7.33 -9.94
N LEU A 87 2.85 -6.08 -9.61
CA LEU A 87 4.20 -5.58 -9.43
C LEU A 87 4.27 -4.58 -8.29
N PHE A 88 5.47 -4.38 -7.77
CA PHE A 88 5.77 -3.26 -6.90
C PHE A 88 7.13 -2.68 -7.25
N GLY A 89 7.26 -1.37 -7.03
CA GLY A 89 8.53 -0.67 -7.09
C GLY A 89 8.88 -0.02 -5.76
N ARG A 90 9.87 0.85 -5.80
CA ARG A 90 10.31 1.64 -4.66
C ARG A 90 9.42 2.87 -4.44
N ALA A 91 9.45 3.41 -3.22
CA ALA A 91 8.72 4.63 -2.87
C ALA A 91 9.64 5.63 -2.18
N MET A 92 9.69 6.84 -2.73
CA MET A 92 10.55 7.90 -2.21
C MET A 92 9.85 8.63 -1.06
N PRO A 93 10.51 8.85 0.09
CA PRO A 93 9.89 9.57 1.18
C PRO A 93 9.86 11.08 0.90
N VAL A 94 8.76 11.74 1.24
CA VAL A 94 8.62 13.20 1.20
C VAL A 94 8.60 13.71 2.64
N LYS A 95 9.64 14.47 3.01
CA LYS A 95 9.81 15.04 4.36
C LYS A 95 9.80 16.55 4.27
N HIS A 96 8.94 17.21 5.06
CA HIS A 96 8.78 18.67 5.03
C HIS A 96 8.51 19.23 3.61
N GLY A 97 7.78 18.47 2.79
CA GLY A 97 7.49 18.83 1.39
C GLY A 97 8.65 18.61 0.41
N ILE A 98 9.79 18.11 0.88
CA ILE A 98 10.98 17.83 0.06
C ILE A 98 11.05 16.34 -0.22
N LEU A 99 11.07 15.98 -1.50
CA LEU A 99 11.34 14.63 -1.97
C LEU A 99 12.77 14.25 -1.59
N GLN A 100 12.91 13.23 -0.76
CA GLN A 100 14.21 12.77 -0.28
C GLN A 100 14.79 11.74 -1.24
N GLN A 101 16.12 11.68 -1.33
CA GLN A 101 16.79 10.57 -1.98
C GLN A 101 16.52 9.29 -1.19
N GLU A 102 16.08 8.25 -1.89
CA GLU A 102 15.79 6.97 -1.28
C GLU A 102 17.09 6.16 -1.12
N ASN A 103 17.47 5.91 0.12
CA ASN A 103 18.59 5.00 0.47
C ASN A 103 18.09 3.58 0.80
N PHE A 104 16.80 3.31 0.62
CA PHE A 104 16.20 2.01 0.91
C PHE A 104 16.36 1.07 -0.29
N VAL A 105 17.14 0.01 -0.09
CA VAL A 105 17.19 -1.12 -1.01
C VAL A 105 16.19 -2.14 -0.50
N ALA A 106 15.06 -2.29 -1.20
CA ALA A 106 14.08 -3.30 -0.88
C ALA A 106 14.74 -4.69 -0.96
N PRO A 107 14.52 -5.58 0.03
CA PRO A 107 14.98 -6.95 -0.06
C PRO A 107 14.50 -7.60 -1.37
N ARG A 108 15.30 -8.51 -1.93
CA ARG A 108 14.82 -9.35 -3.03
C ARG A 108 13.57 -10.08 -2.56
N PHE A 109 12.53 -10.06 -3.39
CA PHE A 109 11.27 -10.69 -3.07
C PHE A 109 11.44 -12.20 -2.89
N THR A 110 11.03 -12.68 -1.72
CA THR A 110 10.57 -14.04 -1.50
C THR A 110 9.35 -13.98 -0.58
N TYR A 111 8.50 -15.00 -0.62
CA TYR A 111 7.36 -15.06 0.29
C TYR A 111 7.80 -15.03 1.76
N GLU A 112 8.89 -15.72 2.10
CA GLU A 112 9.46 -15.73 3.46
C GLU A 112 10.01 -14.37 3.87
N ALA A 113 10.61 -13.62 2.94
CA ALA A 113 11.06 -12.26 3.20
C ALA A 113 9.85 -11.36 3.52
N LEU A 114 8.76 -11.48 2.76
CA LEU A 114 7.54 -10.71 2.98
C LEU A 114 6.88 -11.08 4.32
N VAL A 115 6.78 -12.37 4.65
CA VAL A 115 6.30 -12.82 5.98
C VAL A 115 7.19 -12.24 7.09
N ARG A 116 8.50 -12.11 6.89
CA ARG A 116 9.39 -11.55 7.92
C ARG A 116 9.20 -10.04 8.14
N ALA A 117 8.90 -9.27 7.10
CA ALA A 117 8.69 -7.83 7.19
C ALA A 117 7.88 -7.33 5.98
N ASN A 118 6.95 -6.40 6.22
CA ASN A 118 6.36 -5.63 5.13
C ASN A 118 7.41 -4.65 4.60
N PHE A 119 7.86 -4.86 3.36
CA PHE A 119 8.77 -3.95 2.66
C PHE A 119 8.18 -3.48 1.31
N ILE A 120 6.94 -3.86 1.00
CA ILE A 120 6.25 -3.48 -0.23
C ILE A 120 5.53 -2.17 0.06
N PRO A 121 5.89 -1.06 -0.63
CA PRO A 121 5.22 0.20 -0.39
C PRO A 121 3.84 0.22 -1.03
N HIS A 122 2.83 0.65 -0.28
CA HIS A 122 1.46 0.77 -0.76
C HIS A 122 1.34 1.60 -2.06
N PRO A 123 1.84 2.86 -2.15
CA PRO A 123 1.58 3.71 -3.32
C PRO A 123 2.36 3.28 -4.58
N SER A 124 3.33 2.37 -4.46
CA SER A 124 4.12 1.85 -5.58
C SER A 124 3.72 0.43 -6.00
N THR A 125 2.54 -0.03 -5.60
CA THR A 125 2.03 -1.38 -5.91
C THR A 125 0.86 -1.33 -6.89
N PHE A 126 0.91 -2.20 -7.90
CA PHE A 126 -0.06 -2.27 -9.00
C PHE A 126 -0.47 -3.72 -9.21
N VAL A 127 -1.78 -3.97 -9.26
CA VAL A 127 -2.34 -5.33 -9.23
C VAL A 127 -3.36 -5.49 -10.33
N ARG A 128 -3.26 -6.56 -11.12
CA ARG A 128 -4.28 -6.87 -12.12
C ARG A 128 -5.60 -7.18 -11.40
N ARG A 129 -6.70 -6.62 -11.91
CA ARG A 129 -8.06 -6.80 -11.35
C ARG A 129 -8.46 -8.28 -11.21
N ARG A 130 -8.00 -9.14 -12.13
CA ARG A 130 -8.21 -10.60 -12.06
C ARG A 130 -7.56 -11.27 -10.84
N LEU A 131 -6.45 -10.73 -10.34
CA LEU A 131 -5.80 -11.25 -9.14
C LEU A 131 -6.58 -10.83 -7.88
N PHE A 132 -7.12 -9.60 -7.84
CA PHE A 132 -8.06 -9.20 -6.79
C PHE A 132 -9.30 -10.10 -6.76
N ALA A 133 -9.85 -10.48 -7.92
CA ALA A 133 -11.00 -11.39 -7.98
C ALA A 133 -10.74 -12.77 -7.35
N ARG A 134 -9.48 -13.25 -7.41
CA ARG A 134 -9.06 -14.53 -6.80
C ARG A 134 -8.64 -14.37 -5.34
N ALA A 135 -7.93 -13.30 -5.01
CA ALA A 135 -7.37 -13.08 -3.68
C ALA A 135 -8.40 -12.54 -2.68
N GLY A 136 -9.41 -11.83 -3.16
CA GLY A 136 -10.31 -11.02 -2.34
C GLY A 136 -9.82 -9.57 -2.17
N ARG A 137 -10.64 -8.75 -1.51
CA ARG A 137 -10.43 -7.30 -1.30
C ARG A 137 -9.58 -7.02 -0.06
N PHE A 138 -9.37 -5.76 0.34
CA PHE A 138 -8.72 -5.44 1.60
C PHE A 138 -9.58 -5.90 2.78
N ASN A 139 -8.94 -6.44 3.83
CA ASN A 139 -9.66 -6.77 5.07
C ASN A 139 -10.02 -5.47 5.82
N ALA A 140 -11.31 -5.16 5.90
CA ALA A 140 -11.82 -3.94 6.52
C ALA A 140 -11.70 -3.92 8.05
N GLU A 141 -11.41 -5.06 8.68
CA GLU A 141 -11.18 -5.18 10.12
C GLU A 141 -9.73 -4.83 10.52
N LEU A 142 -8.82 -4.71 9.55
CA LEU A 142 -7.44 -4.28 9.78
C LEU A 142 -7.32 -2.76 9.61
N LYS A 143 -6.73 -2.10 10.61
CA LYS A 143 -6.58 -0.64 10.66
C LYS A 143 -5.24 -0.16 10.12
N TYR A 144 -4.17 -0.95 10.24
CA TYR A 144 -2.79 -0.55 9.93
C TYR A 144 -2.07 -1.50 8.97
N ALA A 145 -2.40 -2.79 9.00
CA ALA A 145 -1.71 -3.86 8.27
C ALA A 145 -2.56 -4.46 7.13
N MET A 146 -3.58 -3.72 6.68
CA MET A 146 -4.51 -4.13 5.62
C MET A 146 -3.81 -4.38 4.28
N ASP A 147 -2.81 -3.56 3.94
CA ASP A 147 -1.99 -3.70 2.74
C ASP A 147 -1.07 -4.92 2.87
N TYR A 148 -0.41 -5.06 4.02
CA TYR A 148 0.49 -6.16 4.31
C TYR A 148 -0.20 -7.51 4.22
N GLU A 149 -1.39 -7.62 4.82
CA GLU A 149 -2.22 -8.82 4.75
C GLU A 149 -2.62 -9.15 3.30
N LEU A 150 -3.02 -8.14 2.53
CA LEU A 150 -3.34 -8.32 1.11
C LEU A 150 -2.11 -8.77 0.30
N TRP A 151 -0.93 -8.17 0.50
CA TRP A 151 0.29 -8.57 -0.21
C TRP A 151 0.63 -10.03 0.04
N LEU A 152 0.45 -10.52 1.27
CA LEU A 152 0.65 -11.93 1.62
C LEU A 152 -0.35 -12.86 0.91
N ARG A 153 -1.63 -12.46 0.81
CA ARG A 153 -2.63 -13.22 0.03
C ARG A 153 -2.29 -13.24 -1.47
N LEU A 154 -1.95 -12.10 -2.05
CA LEU A 154 -1.58 -12.00 -3.46
C LEU A 154 -0.34 -12.85 -3.77
N ALA A 155 0.68 -12.80 -2.90
CA ALA A 155 1.91 -13.56 -3.03
C ALA A 155 1.72 -15.09 -2.98
N ARG A 156 0.67 -15.59 -2.32
CA ARG A 156 0.30 -17.02 -2.36
C ARG A 156 -0.28 -17.46 -3.71
N LEU A 157 -0.81 -16.52 -4.48
CA LEU A 157 -1.51 -16.80 -5.74
C LEU A 157 -0.68 -16.48 -6.99
N ALA A 158 0.22 -15.50 -6.90
CA ALA A 158 1.07 -15.07 -7.99
C ALA A 158 2.38 -14.45 -7.48
N GLN A 159 3.49 -14.71 -8.15
CA GLN A 159 4.75 -14.02 -7.90
C GLN A 159 4.67 -12.56 -8.41
N PRO A 160 5.08 -11.56 -7.60
CA PRO A 160 5.18 -10.19 -8.07
C PRO A 160 6.36 -10.02 -9.01
N LEU A 161 6.25 -9.06 -9.91
CA LEU A 161 7.42 -8.44 -10.52
C LEU A 161 7.95 -7.34 -9.57
N GLN A 162 9.17 -7.51 -9.08
CA GLN A 162 9.86 -6.49 -8.29
C GLN A 162 10.67 -5.58 -9.21
N LEU A 163 10.42 -4.27 -9.14
CA LEU A 163 11.17 -3.27 -9.89
C LEU A 163 12.09 -2.47 -8.96
N ASP A 164 13.36 -2.32 -9.33
CA ASP A 164 14.33 -1.53 -8.57
C ASP A 164 14.36 -0.04 -9.01
N ILE A 165 13.16 0.55 -9.15
CA ILE A 165 12.98 1.96 -9.52
C ILE A 165 11.88 2.60 -8.66
N PRO A 166 12.00 3.90 -8.35
CA PRO A 166 10.94 4.61 -7.65
C PRO A 166 9.74 4.82 -8.58
N LEU A 167 8.56 4.45 -8.11
CA LEU A 167 7.28 4.65 -8.82
C LEU A 167 6.45 5.75 -8.18
N ALA A 168 6.48 5.85 -6.86
CA ALA A 168 5.70 6.80 -6.10
C ALA A 168 6.54 7.53 -5.05
N ALA A 169 6.00 8.64 -4.59
CA ALA A 169 6.47 9.41 -3.46
C ALA A 169 5.43 9.29 -2.35
N MET A 170 5.88 8.92 -1.16
CA MET A 170 5.05 8.73 0.01
C MET A 170 5.32 9.83 1.03
N ARG A 171 4.27 10.52 1.49
CA ARG A 171 4.46 11.59 2.48
C ARG A 171 4.70 11.02 3.87
N GLU A 172 5.82 11.39 4.47
CA GLU A 172 6.06 11.16 5.88
C GLU A 172 5.58 12.38 6.66
N HIS A 173 4.59 12.19 7.53
CA HIS A 173 4.19 13.20 8.50
C HIS A 173 3.91 12.55 9.86
N ASP A 174 4.26 13.25 10.95
CA ASP A 174 4.09 12.78 12.33
C ASP A 174 2.61 12.50 12.69
N GLY A 175 1.71 13.01 11.86
CA GLY A 175 0.28 12.78 11.97
C GLY A 175 -0.23 11.47 11.38
N SER A 176 0.62 10.66 10.73
CA SER A 176 0.17 9.41 10.10
C SER A 176 -0.39 8.46 11.17
N LEU A 177 -1.47 7.75 10.83
CA LEU A 177 -2.18 6.88 11.76
C LEU A 177 -1.24 5.84 12.39
N THR A 178 -0.38 5.25 11.55
CA THR A 178 0.63 4.26 11.94
C THR A 178 1.72 4.85 12.83
N THR A 179 2.11 6.11 12.62
CA THR A 179 3.11 6.78 13.47
C THR A 179 2.53 7.09 14.85
N ARG A 180 1.26 7.56 14.91
CA ARG A 180 0.59 7.93 16.18
C ARG A 180 0.28 6.72 17.06
N GLU A 181 -0.13 5.61 16.45
CA GLU A 181 -0.57 4.40 17.17
C GLU A 181 0.41 3.24 16.90
N TRP A 182 1.71 3.55 16.99
CA TRP A 182 2.80 2.65 16.56
C TRP A 182 2.78 1.28 17.27
N LEU A 183 2.45 1.24 18.56
CA LEU A 183 2.37 -0.04 19.29
C LEU A 183 1.22 -0.92 18.79
N ALA A 184 0.06 -0.32 18.53
CA ALA A 184 -1.10 -1.02 17.98
C ALA A 184 -0.82 -1.53 16.55
N ALA A 185 -0.20 -0.69 15.71
CA ALA A 185 0.23 -1.07 14.36
C ALA A 185 1.24 -2.23 14.38
N MET A 186 2.20 -2.20 15.31
CA MET A 186 3.16 -3.29 15.50
C MET A 186 2.49 -4.60 15.92
N GLN A 187 1.48 -4.53 16.79
CA GLN A 187 0.73 -5.69 17.26
C GLN A 187 -0.11 -6.30 16.13
N GLU A 188 -0.85 -5.49 15.38
CA GLU A 188 -1.65 -5.94 14.24
C GLU A 188 -0.76 -6.58 13.16
N ALA A 189 0.39 -5.95 12.85
CA ALA A 189 1.36 -6.53 11.91
C ALA A 189 1.95 -7.87 12.38
N LEU A 190 2.12 -8.06 13.70
CA LEU A 190 2.52 -9.37 14.25
C LEU A 190 1.41 -10.42 14.05
N GLN A 191 0.15 -10.07 14.31
CA GLN A 191 -0.99 -10.98 14.13
C GLN A 191 -1.10 -11.45 12.68
N VAL A 192 -1.04 -10.50 11.73
CA VAL A 192 -1.01 -10.80 10.29
C VAL A 192 0.17 -11.73 9.97
N ARG A 193 1.38 -11.38 10.41
CA ARG A 193 2.56 -12.22 10.17
C ARG A 193 2.37 -13.66 10.66
N LEU A 194 1.87 -13.84 11.88
CA LEU A 194 1.67 -15.16 12.47
C LEU A 194 0.62 -15.97 11.70
N ALA A 195 -0.45 -15.33 11.21
CA ALA A 195 -1.48 -15.99 10.42
C ALA A 195 -0.94 -16.55 9.09
N PHE A 196 0.07 -15.90 8.50
CA PHE A 196 0.68 -16.26 7.21
C PHE A 196 2.03 -16.99 7.33
N THR A 197 2.46 -17.31 8.56
CA THR A 197 3.68 -18.09 8.79
C THR A 197 3.40 -19.58 8.60
N ASP A 198 3.87 -20.13 7.49
CA ASP A 198 3.79 -21.58 7.19
C ASP A 198 4.88 -22.39 7.92
N GLN A 199 5.88 -21.71 8.46
CA GLN A 199 7.00 -22.33 9.19
C GLN A 199 6.60 -22.75 10.62
N GLY A 200 7.25 -23.79 11.12
CA GLY A 200 7.00 -24.36 12.45
C GLY A 200 7.27 -23.42 13.63
N MET A 201 7.09 -23.94 14.84
CA MET A 201 7.10 -23.16 16.10
C MET A 201 8.32 -22.23 16.25
N ALA A 202 9.51 -22.64 15.78
CA ALA A 202 10.73 -21.82 15.85
C ALA A 202 10.60 -20.48 15.09
N ALA A 203 9.99 -20.46 13.91
CA ALA A 203 9.81 -19.24 13.13
C ALA A 203 8.80 -18.29 13.80
N ARG A 204 7.70 -18.85 14.33
CA ARG A 204 6.71 -18.10 15.11
C ARG A 204 7.36 -17.47 16.34
N SER A 205 8.18 -18.22 17.09
CA SER A 205 8.95 -17.71 18.23
C SER A 205 9.89 -16.58 17.83
N MET A 206 10.54 -16.67 16.67
CA MET A 206 11.39 -15.59 16.14
C MET A 206 10.60 -14.32 15.85
N HIS A 207 9.37 -14.44 15.33
CA HIS A 207 8.48 -13.30 15.11
C HIS A 207 8.09 -12.60 16.42
N TYR A 208 7.73 -13.38 17.44
CA TYR A 208 7.48 -12.85 18.78
C TYR A 208 8.71 -12.17 19.39
N LEU A 209 9.88 -12.79 19.32
CA LEU A 209 11.11 -12.21 19.87
C LEU A 209 11.44 -10.86 19.19
N ARG A 210 11.34 -10.79 17.85
CA ARG A 210 11.52 -9.54 17.11
C ARG A 210 10.51 -8.48 17.51
N TYR A 211 9.25 -8.86 17.69
CA TYR A 211 8.21 -7.96 18.18
C TYR A 211 8.58 -7.42 19.57
N LEU A 212 8.91 -8.29 20.53
CA LEU A 212 9.24 -7.89 21.90
C LEU A 212 10.45 -6.93 21.95
N VAL A 213 11.48 -7.19 21.16
CA VAL A 213 12.67 -6.31 21.07
C VAL A 213 12.28 -4.94 20.52
N ARG A 214 11.52 -4.88 19.43
CA ARG A 214 11.08 -3.61 18.84
C ARG A 214 10.10 -2.86 19.75
N HIS A 215 9.19 -3.58 20.40
CA HIS A 215 8.17 -3.02 21.28
C HIS A 215 8.82 -2.38 22.53
N ARG A 216 9.79 -3.07 23.15
CA ARG A 216 10.58 -2.51 24.25
C ARG A 216 11.37 -1.27 23.83
N ARG A 217 11.92 -1.25 22.61
CA ARG A 217 12.60 -0.06 22.08
C ARG A 217 11.63 1.11 21.86
N ALA A 218 10.45 0.85 21.32
CA ALA A 218 9.42 1.86 21.10
C ALA A 218 8.94 2.49 22.42
N ILE A 219 8.63 1.68 23.44
CA ILE A 219 8.27 2.17 24.77
C ILE A 219 9.39 3.05 25.36
N ARG A 220 10.65 2.61 25.26
CA ARG A 220 11.80 3.40 25.74
C ARG A 220 11.97 4.73 25.00
N ALA A 221 11.50 4.82 23.76
CA ALA A 221 11.52 6.04 22.96
C ALA A 221 10.27 6.93 23.16
N GLY A 222 9.37 6.57 24.08
CA GLY A 222 8.19 7.36 24.40
C GLY A 222 6.97 7.10 23.52
N ALA A 223 6.96 6.00 22.74
CA ALA A 223 5.77 5.61 21.99
C ALA A 223 4.65 5.17 22.94
N THR A 224 3.44 5.67 22.70
CA THR A 224 2.19 5.30 23.38
C THR A 224 1.41 4.25 22.60
#